data_AF-T0FLQ5-F1
#
_entry.id   AF-T0FLQ5-F1
#
_cell.length_a   1.000
_cell.length_b   1.000
_cell.length_c   1.000
_cell.angle_alpha   90.00
_cell.angle_beta   90.00
_cell.angle_gamma   90.00
#
_symmetry.space_group_name_H-M   'P 1'
#
loop_
_entity.id
_entity.type
_entity.pdbx_description
1 polymer ?
#
loop_
_entity_poly.entity_id
_entity_poly.type
_entity_poly.pdbx_seq_one_letter_code
_entity_poly.pdbx_strand_id
1 'polypeptide(L)' 'MITSAIPKDVVCILDSGFEGIEKTSKKVNIIKPKKKPKKRELTATQKAKNTRISKKRIFV' A
#
# COMPACT_ATOMS: atom_id res chain seq x y z
N MET A 1 1.71 -19.49 -17.52
CA MET A 1 1.53 -18.92 -16.17
C MET A 1 2.62 -17.88 -15.97
N ILE A 2 2.30 -16.59 -15.93
CA ILE A 2 3.30 -15.57 -15.65
C ILE A 2 3.53 -15.60 -14.14
N THR A 3 4.56 -16.30 -13.69
CA THR A 3 5.05 -16.26 -12.30
C THR A 3 5.92 -15.03 -12.12
N SER A 4 5.38 -13.84 -12.40
CA SER A 4 6.05 -12.58 -12.07
C SER A 4 5.93 -12.36 -10.57
N ALA A 5 6.77 -13.06 -9.81
CA ALA A 5 6.99 -12.76 -8.41
C ALA A 5 7.54 -11.34 -8.34
N ILE A 6 6.82 -10.46 -7.64
CA ILE A 6 7.31 -9.12 -7.36
C ILE A 6 8.66 -9.26 -6.64
N PRO A 7 9.74 -8.61 -7.12
CA PRO A 7 11.03 -8.69 -6.48
C PRO A 7 10.93 -8.20 -5.03
N LYS A 8 11.58 -8.90 -4.10
CA LYS A 8 11.50 -8.60 -2.65
C LYS A 8 12.00 -7.20 -2.31
N ASP A 9 12.91 -6.69 -3.13
CA ASP A 9 13.59 -5.41 -2.94
C ASP A 9 12.76 -4.23 -3.47
N VAL A 10 11.64 -4.51 -4.15
CA VAL A 10 10.74 -3.48 -4.67
C VAL A 10 9.67 -3.16 -3.63
N VAL A 11 9.59 -1.88 -3.26
CA VAL A 11 8.51 -1.36 -2.42
C VAL A 11 7.28 -1.15 -3.28
N CYS A 12 6.21 -1.89 -2.99
CA CYS A 12 4.94 -1.73 -3.69
C CYS A 12 4.02 -0.82 -2.90
N ILE A 13 3.64 0.30 -3.52
CA ILE A 13 2.59 1.18 -3.01
C ILE A 13 1.28 0.71 -3.64
N LEU A 14 0.35 0.20 -2.80
CA LEU A 14 -0.93 -0.30 -3.26
C LEU A 14 -2.08 0.54 -2.71
N ASP A 15 -3.17 0.57 -3.48
CA ASP A 15 -4.43 1.13 -3.02
C ASP A 15 -5.08 0.25 -1.95
N SER A 16 -5.87 0.88 -1.08
CA SER A 16 -6.56 0.19 0.02
C SER A 16 -7.60 -0.83 -0.45
N GLY A 17 -8.02 -0.77 -1.71
CA GLY A 17 -8.97 -1.74 -2.30
C GLY A 17 -8.30 -3.02 -2.82
N PHE A 18 -6.97 -3.06 -2.92
CA PHE A 18 -6.26 -4.24 -3.41
C PHE A 18 -5.99 -5.23 -2.29
N GLU A 19 -6.98 -6.09 -2.03
CA GLU A 19 -6.91 -7.14 -1.03
C GLU A 19 -6.35 -8.45 -1.63
N GLY A 20 -5.67 -9.27 -0.83
CA GLY A 20 -5.16 -10.58 -1.26
C GLY A 20 -3.72 -10.62 -1.79
N ILE A 21 -3.05 -9.48 -2.01
CA ILE A 21 -1.63 -9.44 -2.41
C ILE A 21 -0.70 -10.16 -1.42
N GLU A 22 -1.05 -10.15 -0.14
CA GLU A 22 -0.30 -10.80 0.94
C GLU A 22 -0.23 -12.32 0.74
N LYS A 23 -1.25 -12.92 0.10
CA LYS A 23 -1.29 -14.35 -0.22
C LYS A 23 -0.35 -14.68 -1.39
N THR A 24 -0.29 -13.80 -2.39
CA THR A 24 0.55 -13.95 -3.58
C THR A 24 2.03 -13.66 -3.28
N SER A 25 2.30 -12.87 -2.24
CA SER A 25 3.63 -12.32 -2.01
C SER A 25 3.91 -12.18 -0.52
N LYS A 26 4.26 -13.30 0.13
CA LYS A 26 4.61 -13.37 1.57
C LYS A 26 5.79 -12.48 1.99
N LYS A 27 6.57 -11.93 1.04
CA LYS A 27 7.84 -11.21 1.28
C LYS A 27 7.95 -9.90 0.51
N VAL A 28 6.86 -9.18 0.28
CA VAL A 28 6.89 -7.89 -0.42
C VAL A 28 6.66 -6.76 0.58
N ASN A 29 7.51 -5.73 0.50
CA ASN A 29 7.40 -4.51 1.29
C ASN A 29 6.22 -3.68 0.77
N ILE A 30 5.01 -4.02 1.24
CA ILE A 30 3.76 -3.39 0.82
C ILE A 30 3.46 -2.18 1.70
N ILE A 31 3.30 -1.02 1.07
CA ILE A 31 2.84 0.21 1.72
C ILE A 31 1.42 0.49 1.23
N LYS A 32 0.46 0.53 2.15
CA LYS A 32 -0.93 0.91 1.89
C LYS A 32 -1.35 2.14 2.70
N PRO A 33 -2.19 3.02 2.16
CA PRO A 33 -2.79 4.10 2.93
C PRO A 33 -3.73 3.53 4.01
N LYS A 34 -3.78 4.19 5.16
CA LYS A 34 -4.67 3.79 6.26
C LYS A 34 -6.12 4.12 5.90
N LYS A 35 -6.96 3.10 5.86
CA LYS A 35 -8.42 3.26 5.66
C LYS A 35 -9.03 4.01 6.84
N LYS A 36 -9.98 4.89 6.55
CA LYS A 36 -10.74 5.60 7.59
C LYS A 36 -11.60 4.59 8.38
N PRO A 37 -11.47 4.51 9.70
CA PRO A 37 -12.32 3.66 10.54
C PRO A 37 -13.79 4.15 10.53
N LYS A 38 -14.75 3.23 10.66
CA LYS A 38 -16.17 3.58 10.77
C LYS A 38 -16.38 4.44 12.02
N LYS A 39 -17.14 5.53 11.88
CA LYS A 39 -17.48 6.48 12.97
C LYS A 39 -16.29 7.19 13.64
N ARG A 40 -15.10 7.18 13.03
CA ARG A 40 -13.91 7.85 13.57
C ARG A 40 -13.13 8.58 12.47
N GLU A 41 -12.49 9.67 12.84
CA GLU A 41 -11.60 10.43 11.96
C GLU A 41 -10.19 9.85 11.95
N LEU A 42 -9.47 10.07 10.85
CA LEU A 42 -8.03 9.84 10.82
C LEU A 42 -7.32 10.94 11.62
N THR A 43 -6.31 10.57 12.40
CA THR A 43 -5.48 11.56 13.09
C THR A 43 -4.68 12.40 12.08
N ALA A 44 -4.25 13.61 12.46
CA ALA A 44 -3.46 14.48 11.60
C ALA A 44 -2.22 13.76 11.02
N THR A 45 -1.52 12.98 11.85
CA THR A 45 -0.37 12.16 11.45
C THR A 45 -0.73 11.11 10.40
N GLN A 46 -1.89 10.46 10.54
CA GLN A 46 -2.37 9.46 9.58
C GLN A 46 -2.76 10.10 8.26
N LYS A 47 -3.41 11.27 8.29
CA LYS A 47 -3.72 12.06 7.08
C LYS A 47 -2.43 12.45 6.36
N ALA A 48 -1.45 13.01 7.06
CA ALA A 48 -0.15 13.39 6.48
C ALA A 48 0.58 12.19 5.85
N LYS A 49 0.58 11.02 6.52
CA LYS A 49 1.15 9.79 5.97
C LYS A 49 0.42 9.33 4.71
N ASN A 50 -0.92 9.33 4.71
CA ASN A 50 -1.72 8.98 3.54
C ASN A 50 -1.46 9.95 2.37
N THR A 51 -1.42 11.25 2.62
CA THR A 51 -1.09 12.25 1.59
C THR A 51 0.30 12.01 1.00
N ARG A 52 1.31 11.70 1.83
CA ARG A 52 2.66 11.37 1.35
C ARG A 52 2.67 10.10 0.48
N ILE A 53 1.89 9.09 0.85
CA ILE A 53 1.74 7.86 0.05
C ILE A 53 1.06 8.18 -1.29
N SER A 54 -0.07 8.91 -1.27
CA SER A 54 -0.80 9.28 -2.49
C SER A 54 -0.01 10.19 -3.44
N LYS A 55 0.94 11.00 -2.93
CA LYS A 55 1.85 11.82 -3.75
C LYS A 55 2.95 11.00 -4.43
N LYS A 56 3.30 9.82 -3.91
CA LYS A 56 4.25 8.91 -4.55
C LYS A 56 3.54 8.16 -5.68
N ARG A 57 3.55 8.74 -6.88
CA ARG A 57 3.16 8.05 -8.12
C ARG A 57 4.37 7.33 -8.70
N ILE A 58 4.13 6.19 -9.32
CA ILE A 58 5.10 5.22 -9.88
C ILE A 58 6.31 5.94 -10.47
N PHE A 59 7.51 5.66 -9.95
CA PHE A 59 8.76 6.02 -10.63
C PHE A 59 8.94 5.05 -11.79
N VAL A 60 8.94 5.58 -13.01
CA VAL A 60 9.34 4.87 -14.23
C VAL A 60 10.84 4.65 -14.19
#